data_AF-A0A7C5S1M7-F1
#
_entry.id   AF-A0A7C5S1M7-F1
#
_cell.length_a   1.000
_cell.length_b   1.000
_cell.length_c   1.000
_cell.angle_alpha   90.00
_cell.angle_beta   90.00
_cell.angle_gamma   90.00
#
_symmetry.space_group_name_H-M   'P 1'
#
loop_
_entity.id
_entity.type
_entity.pdbx_description
1 polymer ?
#
loop_
_entity_poly.entity_id
_entity_poly.type
_entity_poly.pdbx_seq_one_letter_code
_entity_poly.pdbx_strand_id
1 'polypeptide(L)'
;MKAMRFLLLAILSLVILSCERKEGAEVLEDALGYYECSNDMECGSGRYCDEEKHVCNIDCISFKDCAFKLSSPDSENTYDCSPCGRCIPKGTKDEKCVVTKDVSCEKDEECQEAFKSMKYMCRKGYCALMCNEDGDCKKSGRGFYCHQTEKLCYRKCFRDLDCYLHGWQYECVLPEGVNKEENEKAKVGEEKYGECELRVGGVDYGKDVNPTKPAYKYSGVWGFMMNTAVRTLHVPLVNSQDTTSNNYILVKIVQKGDQLVFYEKWCSIELKNFNDENPNWQDIAWMVTPEQYSDNIPINTHRVMLVPEMVPGAKMETDIMLEIRGAVLENPETDPLPSHYNIEDPRIVDQDRDGKLGMTNIMSGVLTGEVYNVQRWWVKYSINVVDDRHWQGLLDHGSEQNIIDANPKSLVYDTDCIKHPNQNHSYFRALKLCEPDEPCAVSCSDVLYHAKKVKGSWLEFEWLYDENKKPLENE
;
A
#
# COMPACT_ATOMS: atom_id res chain seq x y z
N MET A 1 25.12 24.97 59.37
CA MET A 1 25.90 25.39 58.18
C MET A 1 26.85 24.34 57.60
N LYS A 2 27.31 23.30 58.32
CA LYS A 2 28.17 22.25 57.74
C LYS A 2 27.42 21.19 56.91
N ALA A 3 26.12 20.98 57.16
CA ALA A 3 25.29 20.01 56.42
C ALA A 3 24.91 20.46 55.00
N MET A 4 24.86 21.77 54.73
CA MET A 4 24.44 22.30 53.43
C MET A 4 25.57 22.28 52.37
N ARG A 5 26.83 22.15 52.80
CA ARG A 5 27.98 22.02 51.89
C ARG A 5 28.17 20.60 51.34
N PHE A 6 27.68 19.58 52.02
CA PHE A 6 27.74 18.19 51.52
C PHE A 6 26.66 17.90 50.46
N LEU A 7 25.48 18.53 50.57
CA LEU A 7 24.41 18.35 49.59
C LEU A 7 24.74 18.99 48.23
N LEU A 8 25.41 20.15 48.22
CA LEU A 8 25.80 20.83 46.98
C LEU A 8 26.93 20.12 46.22
N LEU A 9 27.84 19.43 46.92
CA LEU A 9 28.90 18.64 46.28
C LEU A 9 28.41 17.31 45.70
N ALA A 10 27.37 16.71 46.29
CA ALA A 10 26.72 15.51 45.75
C ALA A 10 25.86 15.82 44.51
N ILE A 11 25.20 16.97 44.47
CA ILE A 11 24.40 17.38 43.29
C ILE A 11 25.32 17.80 42.13
N LEU A 12 26.47 18.44 42.39
CA LEU A 12 27.41 18.82 41.33
C LEU A 12 28.15 17.61 40.71
N SER A 13 28.31 16.50 41.46
CA SER A 13 28.90 15.26 40.94
C SER A 13 27.90 14.40 40.17
N LEU A 14 26.59 14.52 40.43
CA LEU A 14 25.53 13.89 39.64
C LEU A 14 25.30 14.59 38.28
N VAL A 15 25.53 15.91 38.18
CA VAL A 15 25.38 16.64 36.90
C VAL A 15 26.52 16.36 35.93
N ILE A 16 27.73 16.01 36.40
CA ILE A 16 28.88 15.72 35.51
C ILE A 16 28.82 14.28 34.95
N LEU A 17 28.14 13.35 35.62
CA LEU A 17 27.91 11.99 35.12
C LEU A 17 26.70 11.86 34.16
N SER A 18 25.98 12.95 33.92
CA SER A 18 24.76 12.95 33.11
C SER A 18 24.97 13.32 31.62
N CYS A 19 26.21 13.63 31.20
CA CYS A 19 26.49 14.06 29.82
C CYS A 19 27.23 13.02 28.95
N GLU A 20 27.58 11.83 29.45
CA GLU A 20 28.33 10.82 28.67
C GLU A 20 27.54 9.56 28.31
N ARG A 21 26.27 9.45 28.73
CA ARG A 21 25.41 8.34 28.30
C ARG A 21 24.70 8.67 26.98
N LYS A 22 25.36 8.39 25.86
CA LYS A 22 24.68 8.19 24.57
C LYS A 22 23.98 6.82 24.59
N GLU A 23 22.97 6.65 25.44
CA GLU A 23 22.04 5.51 25.36
C GLU A 23 20.91 5.88 24.38
N GLY A 24 21.29 6.05 23.13
CA GLY A 24 20.44 5.78 21.98
C GLY A 24 21.25 4.82 21.13
N ALA A 25 20.66 3.68 20.73
CA ALA A 25 21.29 2.88 19.68
C ALA A 25 21.65 3.83 18.52
N GLU A 26 22.84 3.67 17.94
CA GLU A 26 23.19 4.34 16.70
C GLU A 26 21.98 4.17 15.77
N VAL A 27 21.44 5.28 15.26
CA VAL A 27 20.33 5.22 14.31
C VAL A 27 20.90 4.46 13.12
N LEU A 28 20.55 3.17 13.02
CA LEU A 28 20.93 2.34 11.89
C LEU A 28 20.49 3.09 10.64
N GLU A 29 21.44 3.40 9.75
CA GLU A 29 21.15 4.11 8.49
C GLU A 29 20.08 3.38 7.67
N ASP A 30 20.01 2.04 7.80
CA ASP A 30 18.94 1.17 7.30
C ASP A 30 17.53 1.58 7.78
N ALA A 31 17.41 2.08 9.00
CA ALA A 31 16.14 2.53 9.60
C ALA A 31 15.68 3.89 9.05
N LEU A 32 16.60 4.70 8.54
CA LEU A 32 16.30 5.94 7.81
C LEU A 32 15.97 5.69 6.33
N GLY A 33 16.07 4.44 5.87
CA GLY A 33 15.73 4.05 4.50
C GLY A 33 16.78 4.43 3.46
N TYR A 34 18.00 4.76 3.89
CA TYR A 34 19.18 4.86 3.03
C TYR A 34 19.74 3.45 2.83
N TYR A 35 19.41 2.85 1.69
CA TYR A 35 20.04 1.62 1.26
C TYR A 35 21.30 1.98 0.48
N GLU A 36 22.42 1.31 0.77
CA GLU A 36 23.55 1.37 -0.15
C GLU A 36 23.10 0.94 -1.54
N CYS A 37 23.52 1.69 -2.55
CA CYS A 37 23.17 1.43 -3.92
C CYS A 37 24.36 1.65 -4.86
N SER A 38 24.37 0.87 -5.92
CA SER A 38 25.27 1.05 -7.05
C SER A 38 24.58 1.71 -8.26
N ASN A 39 23.24 1.68 -8.29
CA ASN A 39 22.40 2.22 -9.36
C ASN A 39 20.94 2.41 -8.88
N ASP A 40 20.15 3.18 -9.62
CA ASP A 40 18.78 3.58 -9.26
C ASP A 40 17.82 2.39 -9.03
N MET A 41 18.06 1.23 -9.66
CA MET A 41 17.17 0.09 -9.48
C MET A 41 17.16 -0.46 -8.06
N GLU A 42 18.32 -0.43 -7.42
CA GLU A 42 18.48 -0.94 -6.06
C GLU A 42 17.64 -0.11 -5.08
N CYS A 43 17.21 1.07 -5.51
CA CYS A 43 16.36 1.99 -4.76
C CYS A 43 14.87 1.78 -5.00
N GLY A 44 14.48 1.09 -6.07
CA GLY A 44 13.08 0.89 -6.45
C GLY A 44 12.45 2.10 -7.15
N SER A 45 11.15 1.97 -7.47
CA SER A 45 10.39 3.04 -8.15
C SER A 45 10.35 4.33 -7.32
N GLY A 46 10.39 5.48 -8.00
CA GLY A 46 10.35 6.79 -7.35
C GLY A 46 11.65 7.16 -6.63
N ARG A 47 12.73 6.39 -6.77
CA ARG A 47 14.02 6.69 -6.12
C ARG A 47 15.19 6.51 -7.08
N TYR A 48 16.28 7.18 -6.75
CA TYR A 48 17.52 7.10 -7.51
C TYR A 48 18.72 6.85 -6.59
N CYS A 49 19.80 6.34 -7.14
CA CYS A 49 21.04 6.16 -6.42
C CYS A 49 21.87 7.42 -6.48
N ASP A 50 22.14 8.03 -5.32
CA ASP A 50 23.03 9.18 -5.21
C ASP A 50 24.47 8.75 -5.54
N GLU A 51 25.02 9.24 -6.65
CA GLU A 51 26.34 8.81 -7.15
C GLU A 51 27.50 9.18 -6.21
N GLU A 52 27.35 10.25 -5.42
CA GLU A 52 28.40 10.70 -4.49
C GLU A 52 28.37 9.91 -3.19
N LYS A 53 27.16 9.60 -2.70
CA LYS A 53 26.96 8.95 -1.41
C LYS A 53 26.78 7.45 -1.50
N HIS A 54 26.51 6.91 -2.69
CA HIS A 54 26.13 5.51 -2.92
C HIS A 54 24.95 5.08 -2.05
N VAL A 55 23.97 5.97 -1.85
CA VAL A 55 22.73 5.67 -1.10
C VAL A 55 21.49 6.05 -1.89
N CYS A 56 20.43 5.28 -1.70
CA CYS A 56 19.15 5.55 -2.33
C CYS A 56 18.55 6.86 -1.81
N ASN A 57 18.18 7.73 -2.74
CA ASN A 57 17.73 9.10 -2.52
C ASN A 57 16.49 9.40 -3.37
N ILE A 58 15.85 10.53 -3.08
CA ILE A 58 14.69 11.06 -3.78
C ILE A 58 14.77 12.59 -3.71
N ASP A 59 14.68 13.26 -4.85
CA ASP A 59 14.53 14.71 -4.93
C ASP A 59 13.05 15.09 -4.92
N CYS A 60 12.19 14.25 -5.50
CA CYS A 60 10.76 14.52 -5.68
C CYS A 60 9.92 13.26 -5.75
N ILE A 61 8.65 13.41 -5.45
CA ILE A 61 7.58 12.42 -5.63
C ILE A 61 6.63 12.94 -6.71
N SER A 62 6.35 14.24 -6.67
CA SER A 62 5.57 14.97 -7.66
C SER A 62 6.41 16.11 -8.25
N PHE A 63 6.03 16.63 -9.41
CA PHE A 63 6.72 17.78 -10.01
C PHE A 63 6.75 19.00 -9.06
N LYS A 64 5.78 19.13 -8.14
CA LYS A 64 5.71 20.23 -7.17
C LYS A 64 6.91 20.24 -6.22
N ASP A 65 7.45 19.07 -5.88
CA ASP A 65 8.59 18.94 -4.96
C ASP A 65 9.87 19.49 -5.59
N CYS A 66 9.90 19.62 -6.92
CA CYS A 66 11.04 20.20 -7.62
C CYS A 66 11.16 21.73 -7.50
N ALA A 67 10.16 22.39 -6.90
CA ALA A 67 10.25 23.80 -6.60
C ALA A 67 11.45 24.14 -5.69
N PHE A 68 11.95 23.21 -4.87
CA PHE A 68 13.13 23.42 -4.02
C PHE A 68 14.45 23.52 -4.79
N LYS A 69 14.49 23.09 -6.06
CA LYS A 69 15.66 23.27 -6.92
C LYS A 69 15.69 24.65 -7.57
N LEU A 70 14.61 25.42 -7.47
CA LEU A 70 14.55 26.77 -8.03
C LEU A 70 15.44 27.73 -7.24
N SER A 71 16.06 28.66 -7.96
CA SER A 71 16.88 29.71 -7.35
C SER A 71 16.06 30.74 -6.56
N SER A 72 14.73 30.75 -6.74
CA SER A 72 13.79 31.59 -6.01
C SER A 72 12.44 30.88 -5.83
N PRO A 73 11.82 30.94 -4.63
CA PRO A 73 10.52 30.31 -4.36
C PRO A 73 9.38 30.81 -5.25
N ASP A 74 9.48 32.05 -5.75
CA ASP A 74 8.43 32.69 -6.56
C ASP A 74 8.57 32.44 -8.07
N SER A 75 9.61 31.72 -8.49
CA SER A 75 9.83 31.44 -9.92
C SER A 75 8.92 30.31 -10.41
N GLU A 76 8.57 30.36 -11.69
CA GLU A 76 7.81 29.27 -12.33
C GLU A 76 8.59 27.95 -12.21
N ASN A 77 7.90 26.86 -11.84
CA ASN A 77 8.55 25.56 -11.73
C ASN A 77 8.92 25.03 -13.11
N THR A 78 10.19 25.17 -13.46
CA THR A 78 10.79 24.69 -14.71
C THR A 78 11.31 23.27 -14.62
N TYR A 79 10.94 22.51 -13.58
CA TYR A 79 11.35 21.12 -13.37
C TYR A 79 10.12 20.18 -13.33
N ASP A 80 10.30 18.96 -13.84
CA ASP A 80 9.42 17.82 -13.68
C ASP A 80 10.05 16.81 -12.70
N CYS A 81 9.22 15.97 -12.09
CA CYS A 81 9.70 14.83 -11.32
C CYS A 81 9.85 13.61 -12.21
N SER A 82 11.05 13.03 -12.26
CA SER A 82 11.29 11.81 -13.01
C SER A 82 10.65 10.60 -12.32
N PRO A 83 10.39 9.50 -13.06
CA PRO A 83 9.89 8.26 -12.45
C PRO A 83 10.82 7.64 -11.38
N CYS A 84 12.09 8.07 -11.31
CA CYS A 84 13.06 7.70 -10.27
C CYS A 84 13.15 8.76 -9.17
N GLY A 85 12.21 9.70 -9.14
CA GLY A 85 12.17 10.75 -8.14
C GLY A 85 13.32 11.75 -8.23
N ARG A 86 13.90 12.00 -9.41
CA ARG A 86 14.83 13.13 -9.62
C ARG A 86 14.09 14.35 -10.14
N CYS A 87 14.50 15.53 -9.71
CA CYS A 87 14.05 16.77 -10.34
C CYS A 87 14.83 17.06 -11.61
N ILE A 88 14.17 16.95 -12.76
CA ILE A 88 14.75 17.17 -14.08
C ILE A 88 14.11 18.39 -14.75
N PRO A 89 14.80 19.12 -15.65
CA PRO A 89 14.17 20.22 -16.37
C PRO A 89 12.90 19.77 -17.11
N LYS A 90 11.87 20.60 -17.10
CA LYS A 90 10.56 20.30 -17.68
C LYS A 90 10.67 19.94 -19.15
N GLY A 91 10.02 18.86 -19.56
CA GLY A 91 10.06 18.34 -20.92
C GLY A 91 11.38 17.65 -21.32
N THR A 92 12.27 17.37 -20.37
CA THR A 92 13.45 16.52 -20.58
C THR A 92 13.19 15.10 -20.05
N LYS A 93 13.95 14.12 -20.57
CA LYS A 93 13.93 12.74 -20.06
C LYS A 93 15.03 12.62 -19.01
N ASP A 94 14.75 11.96 -17.89
CA ASP A 94 15.80 11.58 -16.95
C ASP A 94 16.61 10.41 -17.54
N GLU A 95 17.71 10.74 -18.22
CA GLU A 95 18.60 9.76 -18.84
C GLU A 95 19.24 8.82 -17.83
N LYS A 96 19.33 9.25 -16.56
CA LYS A 96 19.87 8.43 -15.48
C LYS A 96 18.80 7.62 -14.77
N CYS A 97 17.52 7.95 -14.96
CA CYS A 97 16.44 7.24 -14.31
C CYS A 97 16.25 5.88 -14.92
N VAL A 98 16.79 4.91 -14.21
CA VAL A 98 16.66 3.50 -14.54
C VAL A 98 15.58 2.89 -13.64
N VAL A 99 14.34 3.42 -13.67
CA VAL A 99 13.23 2.62 -13.12
C VAL A 99 13.27 1.34 -13.92
N THR A 100 13.31 0.22 -13.20
CA THR A 100 13.51 -1.14 -13.70
C THR A 100 12.57 -1.59 -14.83
N LYS A 101 11.73 -0.73 -15.40
CA LYS A 101 10.64 -1.17 -16.26
C LYS A 101 10.23 -0.39 -17.49
N ASP A 102 10.64 0.86 -17.67
CA ASP A 102 10.31 1.58 -18.92
C ASP A 102 11.57 2.22 -19.53
N VAL A 103 12.75 1.65 -19.25
CA VAL A 103 13.94 1.98 -20.05
C VAL A 103 13.69 1.46 -21.45
N SER A 104 13.22 2.37 -22.30
CA SER A 104 13.08 2.13 -23.71
C SER A 104 14.42 1.63 -24.25
N CYS A 105 14.42 0.50 -24.93
CA CYS A 105 15.63 -0.06 -25.50
C CYS A 105 15.35 -0.57 -26.91
N GLU A 106 16.38 -0.57 -27.75
CA GLU A 106 16.36 -1.29 -29.03
C GLU A 106 17.24 -2.55 -28.96
N LYS A 107 18.22 -2.59 -28.05
CA LYS A 107 19.20 -3.66 -27.93
C LYS A 107 19.59 -3.96 -26.48
N ASP A 108 20.08 -5.18 -26.25
CA ASP A 108 20.46 -5.65 -24.92
C ASP A 108 21.58 -4.80 -24.31
N GLU A 109 22.51 -4.28 -25.11
CA GLU A 109 23.62 -3.45 -24.63
C GLU A 109 23.13 -2.17 -23.94
N GLU A 110 22.04 -1.57 -24.42
CA GLU A 110 21.44 -0.38 -23.80
C GLU A 110 20.93 -0.68 -22.40
N CYS A 111 20.34 -1.86 -22.21
CA CYS A 111 19.92 -2.32 -20.89
C CYS A 111 21.11 -2.63 -19.99
N GLN A 112 22.11 -3.35 -20.52
CA GLN A 112 23.29 -3.72 -19.75
C GLN A 112 24.10 -2.50 -19.30
N GLU A 113 24.16 -1.47 -20.15
CA GLU A 113 24.76 -0.17 -19.84
C GLU A 113 23.93 0.58 -18.79
N ALA A 114 22.63 0.74 -19.03
CA ALA A 114 21.73 1.44 -18.12
C ALA A 114 21.74 0.83 -16.71
N PHE A 115 21.78 -0.49 -16.62
CA PHE A 115 21.73 -1.23 -15.36
C PHE A 115 23.10 -1.66 -14.83
N LYS A 116 24.20 -1.31 -15.53
CA LYS A 116 25.57 -1.75 -15.24
C LYS A 116 25.66 -3.26 -14.94
N SER A 117 24.88 -4.05 -15.66
CA SER A 117 24.66 -5.46 -15.35
C SER A 117 24.31 -6.26 -16.59
N MET A 118 25.11 -7.30 -16.85
CA MET A 118 24.86 -8.27 -17.93
C MET A 118 23.57 -9.09 -17.75
N LYS A 119 22.89 -8.94 -16.60
CA LYS A 119 21.64 -9.63 -16.31
C LYS A 119 20.42 -8.93 -16.89
N TYR A 120 20.55 -7.79 -17.56
CA TYR A 120 19.41 -7.11 -18.17
C TYR A 120 19.43 -7.29 -19.69
N MET A 121 18.26 -7.50 -20.28
CA MET A 121 18.07 -7.66 -21.73
C MET A 121 16.93 -6.79 -22.21
N CYS A 122 17.00 -6.39 -23.48
CA CYS A 122 15.97 -5.62 -24.13
C CYS A 122 14.91 -6.54 -24.76
N ARG A 123 13.65 -6.39 -24.35
CA ARG A 123 12.52 -7.11 -24.94
C ARG A 123 11.32 -6.20 -25.11
N LYS A 124 10.69 -6.31 -26.30
CA LYS A 124 9.52 -5.50 -26.70
C LYS A 124 9.71 -4.00 -26.43
N GLY A 125 10.94 -3.51 -26.58
CA GLY A 125 11.26 -2.11 -26.38
C GLY A 125 11.53 -1.70 -24.93
N TYR A 126 11.58 -2.63 -23.97
CA TYR A 126 11.93 -2.32 -22.58
C TYR A 126 12.93 -3.31 -21.99
N CYS A 127 13.67 -2.87 -20.99
CA CYS A 127 14.62 -3.72 -20.32
C CYS A 127 13.98 -4.62 -19.26
N ALA A 128 14.42 -5.88 -19.19
CA ALA A 128 13.97 -6.87 -18.22
C ALA A 128 15.15 -7.62 -17.59
N LEU A 129 15.01 -7.98 -16.30
CA LEU A 129 15.99 -8.77 -15.55
C LEU A 129 15.94 -10.24 -15.98
N MET A 130 17.08 -10.86 -16.26
CA MET A 130 17.23 -12.29 -16.51
C MET A 130 17.01 -13.11 -15.25
N CYS A 131 16.38 -14.27 -15.42
CA CYS A 131 16.02 -15.17 -14.34
C CYS A 131 16.12 -16.63 -14.76
N ASN A 132 16.37 -17.50 -13.80
CA ASN A 132 16.28 -18.94 -13.95
C ASN A 132 15.00 -19.48 -13.31
N GLU A 133 14.60 -18.88 -12.20
CA GLU A 133 13.43 -19.23 -11.39
C GLU A 133 12.71 -17.97 -10.87
N ASP A 134 11.46 -18.13 -10.41
CA ASP A 134 10.65 -17.00 -9.91
C ASP A 134 11.30 -16.27 -8.73
N GLY A 135 12.12 -16.98 -7.94
CA GLY A 135 12.89 -16.40 -6.85
C GLY A 135 13.82 -15.27 -7.29
N ASP A 136 14.39 -15.35 -8.50
CA ASP A 136 15.28 -14.31 -9.04
C ASP A 136 14.54 -12.99 -9.27
N CYS A 137 13.24 -13.07 -9.56
CA CYS A 137 12.40 -11.92 -9.90
C CYS A 137 11.82 -11.19 -8.69
N LYS A 138 11.91 -11.78 -7.48
CA LYS A 138 11.44 -11.13 -6.24
C LYS A 138 12.11 -9.77 -6.00
N LYS A 139 13.36 -9.61 -6.46
CA LYS A 139 14.11 -8.35 -6.34
C LYS A 139 13.52 -7.23 -7.21
N SER A 140 12.84 -7.59 -8.30
CA SER A 140 12.20 -6.60 -9.16
C SER A 140 10.88 -6.08 -8.56
N GLY A 141 10.36 -6.74 -7.54
CA GLY A 141 9.16 -6.35 -6.80
C GLY A 141 8.07 -7.41 -6.84
N ARG A 142 6.99 -7.13 -6.10
CA ARG A 142 5.78 -7.96 -6.05
C ARG A 142 5.13 -8.09 -7.43
N GLY A 143 4.54 -9.25 -7.73
CA GLY A 143 3.85 -9.52 -9.02
C GLY A 143 4.77 -9.95 -10.17
N PHE A 144 6.07 -10.09 -9.92
CA PHE A 144 7.02 -10.54 -10.93
C PHE A 144 7.28 -12.04 -10.88
N TYR A 145 7.49 -12.61 -12.06
CA TYR A 145 7.75 -14.03 -12.27
C TYR A 145 8.79 -14.23 -13.36
N CYS A 146 9.43 -15.39 -13.34
CA CYS A 146 10.36 -15.77 -14.38
C CYS A 146 9.63 -16.40 -15.56
N HIS A 147 9.64 -15.73 -16.71
CA HIS A 147 9.04 -16.29 -17.91
C HIS A 147 9.82 -17.52 -18.38
N GLN A 148 9.13 -18.66 -18.52
CA GLN A 148 9.75 -19.96 -18.69
C GLN A 148 10.63 -20.07 -19.94
N THR A 149 10.16 -19.49 -21.06
CA THR A 149 10.84 -19.56 -22.36
C THR A 149 11.91 -18.48 -22.51
N GLU A 150 11.60 -17.26 -22.07
CA GLU A 150 12.46 -16.11 -22.31
C GLU A 150 13.51 -15.91 -21.22
N LYS A 151 13.31 -16.53 -20.04
CA LYS A 151 14.23 -16.40 -18.90
C LYS A 151 14.43 -14.96 -18.48
N LEU A 152 13.34 -14.19 -18.48
CA LEU A 152 13.27 -12.80 -18.03
C LEU A 152 12.13 -12.60 -17.03
N CYS A 153 12.26 -11.60 -16.19
CA CYS A 153 11.29 -11.23 -15.18
C CYS A 153 10.18 -10.37 -15.78
N TYR A 154 8.99 -10.94 -15.90
CA TYR A 154 7.78 -10.28 -16.39
C TYR A 154 6.81 -10.01 -15.25
N ARG A 155 5.81 -9.16 -15.49
CA ARG A 155 4.67 -8.95 -14.57
C ARG A 155 3.55 -9.88 -14.97
N LYS A 156 3.24 -10.87 -14.14
CA LYS A 156 2.27 -11.93 -14.50
C LYS A 156 0.90 -11.39 -14.22
N CYS A 157 -0.03 -11.71 -15.09
CA CYS A 157 -1.42 -11.51 -14.77
C CYS A 157 -2.26 -12.60 -15.39
N PHE A 158 -3.39 -12.89 -14.79
CA PHE A 158 -4.49 -13.60 -15.43
C PHE A 158 -5.77 -12.75 -15.41
N ARG A 159 -5.74 -11.60 -14.72
CA ARG A 159 -6.80 -10.59 -14.65
C ARG A 159 -6.21 -9.19 -14.44
N ASP A 160 -6.98 -8.15 -14.77
CA ASP A 160 -6.52 -6.76 -14.64
C ASP A 160 -6.17 -6.38 -13.19
N LEU A 161 -6.83 -7.00 -12.20
CA LEU A 161 -6.58 -6.79 -10.77
C LEU A 161 -5.12 -7.06 -10.37
N ASP A 162 -4.46 -8.01 -11.03
CA ASP A 162 -3.06 -8.37 -10.75
C ASP A 162 -2.13 -7.22 -11.19
N CYS A 163 -2.52 -6.49 -12.23
CA CYS A 163 -1.73 -5.39 -12.79
C CYS A 163 -1.91 -4.08 -12.05
N TYR A 164 -3.04 -3.85 -11.38
CA TYR A 164 -3.29 -2.58 -10.67
C TYR A 164 -2.36 -2.33 -9.48
N LEU A 165 -1.65 -3.35 -8.98
CA LEU A 165 -0.55 -3.17 -8.02
C LEU A 165 0.55 -2.26 -8.59
N HIS A 166 0.73 -2.28 -9.90
CA HIS A 166 1.70 -1.47 -10.63
C HIS A 166 1.15 -0.11 -11.05
N GLY A 167 -0.13 0.15 -10.79
CA GLY A 167 -0.81 1.40 -11.12
C GLY A 167 -2.03 1.21 -12.01
N TRP A 168 -2.92 2.19 -11.96
CA TRP A 168 -4.21 2.14 -12.69
C TRP A 168 -4.09 2.29 -14.20
N GLN A 169 -2.91 2.65 -14.71
CA GLN A 169 -2.60 2.70 -16.13
C GLN A 169 -2.25 1.33 -16.72
N TYR A 170 -2.10 0.29 -15.89
CA TYR A 170 -1.81 -1.04 -16.38
C TYR A 170 -3.08 -1.85 -16.65
N GLU A 171 -3.01 -2.76 -17.61
CA GLU A 171 -4.01 -3.81 -17.81
C GLU A 171 -3.36 -5.15 -18.08
N CYS A 172 -4.12 -6.22 -17.89
CA CYS A 172 -3.66 -7.55 -18.23
C CYS A 172 -3.90 -7.82 -19.72
N VAL A 173 -2.84 -8.06 -20.48
CA VAL A 173 -2.93 -8.47 -21.89
C VAL A 173 -2.75 -9.97 -21.96
N LEU A 174 -3.88 -10.67 -22.12
CA LEU A 174 -3.93 -12.13 -22.25
C LEU A 174 -3.58 -12.58 -23.68
N PRO A 175 -3.13 -13.84 -23.87
CA PRO A 175 -2.92 -14.39 -25.20
C PRO A 175 -4.15 -14.29 -26.10
N GLU A 176 -3.93 -14.19 -27.41
CA GLU A 176 -5.01 -14.08 -28.40
C GLU A 176 -6.02 -15.23 -28.26
N GLY A 177 -7.31 -14.88 -28.29
CA GLY A 177 -8.42 -15.83 -28.16
C GLY A 177 -8.81 -16.20 -26.72
N VAL A 178 -8.08 -15.72 -25.70
CA VAL A 178 -8.47 -15.90 -24.30
C VAL A 178 -9.49 -14.85 -23.89
N ASN A 179 -10.66 -15.29 -23.42
CA ASN A 179 -11.67 -14.40 -22.84
C ASN A 179 -11.27 -13.98 -21.41
N LYS A 180 -11.11 -12.67 -21.16
CA LYS A 180 -10.70 -12.14 -19.84
C LYS A 180 -11.63 -12.57 -18.70
N GLU A 181 -12.95 -12.52 -18.91
CA GLU A 181 -13.94 -12.80 -17.87
C GLU A 181 -13.99 -14.30 -17.51
N GLU A 182 -13.94 -15.17 -18.52
CA GLU A 182 -13.86 -16.62 -18.29
C GLU A 182 -12.53 -16.99 -17.61
N ASN A 183 -11.43 -16.35 -18.01
CA ASN A 183 -10.10 -16.60 -17.45
C ASN A 183 -9.99 -16.19 -15.98
N GLU A 184 -10.59 -15.08 -15.59
CA GLU A 184 -10.64 -14.65 -14.18
C GLU A 184 -11.42 -15.65 -13.29
N LYS A 185 -12.46 -16.25 -13.85
CA LYS A 185 -13.29 -17.29 -13.21
C LYS A 185 -12.69 -18.70 -13.32
N ALA A 186 -11.57 -18.87 -14.01
CA ALA A 186 -10.92 -20.17 -14.15
C ALA A 186 -10.43 -20.69 -12.80
N LYS A 187 -10.48 -22.02 -12.64
CA LYS A 187 -9.98 -22.70 -11.45
C LYS A 187 -8.47 -22.48 -11.31
N VAL A 188 -8.00 -22.55 -10.07
CA VAL A 188 -6.57 -22.48 -9.76
C VAL A 188 -5.79 -23.49 -10.58
N GLY A 189 -4.83 -23.01 -11.38
CA GLY A 189 -3.98 -23.81 -12.28
C GLY A 189 -4.51 -23.97 -13.70
N GLU A 190 -5.75 -23.58 -13.99
CA GLU A 190 -6.33 -23.61 -15.35
C GLU A 190 -6.22 -22.26 -16.07
N GLU A 191 -5.83 -21.20 -15.36
CA GLU A 191 -5.74 -19.84 -15.89
C GLU A 191 -4.70 -19.73 -17.00
N LYS A 192 -5.03 -18.91 -18.00
CA LYS A 192 -4.07 -18.44 -18.98
C LYS A 192 -3.45 -17.16 -18.47
N TYR A 193 -2.13 -17.14 -18.46
CA TYR A 193 -1.39 -15.99 -18.00
C TYR A 193 -0.99 -15.13 -19.19
N GLY A 194 -1.12 -13.82 -19.00
CA GLY A 194 -0.62 -12.79 -19.87
C GLY A 194 0.41 -11.93 -19.16
N GLU A 195 0.60 -10.73 -19.70
CA GLU A 195 1.54 -9.74 -19.20
C GLU A 195 0.81 -8.46 -18.82
N CYS A 196 1.28 -7.78 -17.77
CA CYS A 196 0.80 -6.44 -17.47
C CYS A 196 1.44 -5.42 -18.42
N GLU A 197 0.63 -4.79 -19.25
CA GLU A 197 1.06 -3.76 -20.21
C GLU A 197 0.42 -2.41 -19.87
N LEU A 198 1.06 -1.33 -20.32
CA LEU A 198 0.53 0.03 -20.20
C LEU A 198 -0.64 0.21 -21.17
N ARG A 199 -1.74 0.77 -20.67
CA ARG A 199 -2.87 1.18 -21.49
C ARG A 199 -2.48 2.33 -22.40
N VAL A 200 -2.92 2.26 -23.65
CA VAL A 200 -2.86 3.41 -24.56
C VAL A 200 -3.74 4.52 -24.00
N GLY A 201 -3.14 5.64 -23.62
CA GLY A 201 -3.82 6.79 -23.00
C GLY A 201 -3.72 6.89 -21.48
N GLY A 202 -3.01 5.96 -20.81
CA GLY A 202 -2.75 6.03 -19.37
C GLY A 202 -3.93 5.57 -18.51
N VAL A 203 -4.18 6.30 -17.42
CA VAL A 203 -5.26 5.96 -16.47
C VAL A 203 -6.63 6.28 -17.09
N ASP A 204 -7.52 5.29 -17.11
CA ASP A 204 -8.91 5.49 -17.53
C ASP A 204 -9.73 6.12 -16.40
N TYR A 205 -9.97 7.43 -16.51
CA TYR A 205 -10.85 8.22 -15.63
C TYR A 205 -12.33 8.22 -16.07
N GLY A 206 -12.69 7.46 -17.12
CA GLY A 206 -14.04 7.41 -17.68
C GLY A 206 -14.33 8.51 -18.71
N LYS A 207 -15.51 8.44 -19.33
CA LYS A 207 -15.95 9.37 -20.39
C LYS A 207 -16.77 10.56 -19.89
N ASP A 208 -17.29 10.47 -18.66
CA ASP A 208 -18.22 11.46 -18.08
C ASP A 208 -17.50 12.59 -17.31
N VAL A 209 -16.23 12.81 -17.66
CA VAL A 209 -15.37 13.80 -17.02
C VAL A 209 -15.79 15.20 -17.44
N ASN A 210 -16.18 16.03 -16.46
CA ASN A 210 -16.57 17.42 -16.71
C ASN A 210 -15.84 18.36 -15.74
N PRO A 211 -14.80 19.07 -16.24
CA PRO A 211 -13.99 19.99 -15.43
C PRO A 211 -14.75 21.11 -14.72
N THR A 212 -15.98 21.42 -15.14
CA THR A 212 -16.78 22.48 -14.50
C THR A 212 -17.55 22.01 -13.28
N LYS A 213 -17.52 20.72 -12.95
CA LYS A 213 -18.27 20.13 -11.83
C LYS A 213 -17.37 19.97 -10.60
N PRO A 214 -17.92 20.11 -9.37
CA PRO A 214 -17.14 19.91 -8.14
C PRO A 214 -16.41 18.56 -8.12
N ALA A 215 -17.09 17.49 -8.54
CA ALA A 215 -16.56 16.13 -8.58
C ALA A 215 -15.28 15.95 -9.41
N TYR A 216 -15.06 16.78 -10.43
CA TYR A 216 -13.83 16.70 -11.21
C TYR A 216 -12.58 16.97 -10.37
N LYS A 217 -12.63 17.95 -9.44
CA LYS A 217 -11.47 18.34 -8.61
C LYS A 217 -11.00 17.21 -7.68
N TYR A 218 -11.90 16.29 -7.34
CA TYR A 218 -11.61 15.12 -6.51
C TYR A 218 -11.04 13.94 -7.32
N SER A 219 -11.19 13.96 -8.65
CA SER A 219 -10.71 12.88 -9.51
C SER A 219 -9.18 12.83 -9.49
N GLY A 220 -8.62 11.64 -9.64
CA GLY A 220 -7.17 11.42 -9.58
C GLY A 220 -6.81 10.05 -9.02
N VAL A 221 -5.53 9.81 -8.86
CA VAL A 221 -5.01 8.64 -8.13
C VAL A 221 -4.52 9.09 -6.75
N TRP A 222 -4.97 8.37 -5.74
CA TRP A 222 -4.77 8.66 -4.32
C TRP A 222 -4.11 7.46 -3.62
N GLY A 223 -3.28 7.74 -2.63
CA GLY A 223 -2.87 6.76 -1.63
C GLY A 223 -3.72 6.93 -0.38
N PHE A 224 -4.24 5.83 0.16
CA PHE A 224 -5.00 5.81 1.40
C PHE A 224 -4.23 5.03 2.46
N MET A 225 -4.20 5.56 3.67
CA MET A 225 -3.93 4.81 4.89
C MET A 225 -5.24 4.74 5.67
N MET A 226 -5.78 3.55 5.81
CA MET A 226 -7.01 3.27 6.53
C MET A 226 -6.69 2.40 7.73
N ASN A 227 -6.88 2.93 8.94
CA ASN A 227 -6.71 2.19 10.17
C ASN A 227 -8.07 1.81 10.76
N THR A 228 -8.30 0.51 10.95
CA THR A 228 -9.50 0.00 11.63
C THR A 228 -9.10 -0.68 12.93
N ALA A 229 -9.75 -0.33 14.04
CA ALA A 229 -9.51 -0.98 15.32
C ALA A 229 -10.69 -1.84 15.75
N VAL A 230 -10.37 -3.05 16.20
CA VAL A 230 -11.32 -4.05 16.69
C VAL A 230 -10.84 -4.64 18.00
N ARG A 231 -11.79 -5.16 18.77
CA ARG A 231 -11.53 -6.06 19.89
C ARG A 231 -11.98 -7.46 19.50
N THR A 232 -11.04 -8.40 19.48
CA THR A 232 -11.34 -9.81 19.28
C THR A 232 -11.50 -10.47 20.63
N LEU A 233 -12.64 -11.12 20.86
CA LEU A 233 -12.93 -11.90 22.06
C LEU A 233 -12.64 -13.37 21.83
N HIS A 234 -12.44 -14.10 22.93
CA HIS A 234 -12.22 -15.54 22.98
C HIS A 234 -10.91 -16.00 22.31
N VAL A 235 -9.95 -15.08 22.15
CA VAL A 235 -8.60 -15.42 21.72
C VAL A 235 -7.91 -16.29 22.78
N PRO A 236 -7.33 -17.45 22.43
CA PRO A 236 -6.59 -18.29 23.35
C PRO A 236 -5.51 -17.50 24.11
N LEU A 237 -5.28 -17.87 25.38
CA LEU A 237 -4.29 -17.29 26.30
C LEU A 237 -4.61 -15.88 26.85
N VAL A 238 -5.19 -14.99 26.04
CA VAL A 238 -5.44 -13.59 26.43
C VAL A 238 -6.92 -13.24 26.62
N ASN A 239 -7.84 -14.11 26.19
CA ASN A 239 -9.31 -13.97 26.22
C ASN A 239 -9.87 -12.78 25.43
N SER A 240 -9.16 -11.66 25.35
CA SER A 240 -9.48 -10.53 24.49
C SER A 240 -8.20 -9.87 23.99
N GLN A 241 -8.23 -9.37 22.76
CA GLN A 241 -7.10 -8.72 22.12
C GLN A 241 -7.59 -7.54 21.30
N ASP A 242 -7.03 -6.36 21.55
CA ASP A 242 -7.27 -5.18 20.72
C ASP A 242 -6.25 -5.15 19.59
N THR A 243 -6.74 -4.98 18.36
CA THR A 243 -5.93 -5.04 17.15
C THR A 243 -6.30 -3.88 16.24
N THR A 244 -5.28 -3.16 15.75
CA THR A 244 -5.40 -2.26 14.61
C THR A 244 -5.02 -2.98 13.33
N SER A 245 -5.80 -2.79 12.27
CA SER A 245 -5.43 -3.15 10.90
C SER A 245 -5.11 -1.88 10.14
N ASN A 246 -3.83 -1.70 9.81
CA ASN A 246 -3.32 -0.62 8.99
C ASN A 246 -3.33 -1.06 7.54
N ASN A 247 -4.26 -0.51 6.79
CA ASN A 247 -4.56 -0.89 5.42
C ASN A 247 -4.06 0.21 4.50
N TYR A 248 -3.12 -0.12 3.63
CA TYR A 248 -2.58 0.80 2.64
C TYR A 248 -3.19 0.48 1.28
N ILE A 249 -3.79 1.46 0.63
CA ILE A 249 -4.67 1.25 -0.52
C ILE A 249 -4.32 2.27 -1.62
N LEU A 250 -4.19 1.80 -2.85
CA LEU A 250 -4.12 2.63 -4.05
C LEU A 250 -5.54 2.86 -4.56
N VAL A 251 -5.97 4.12 -4.61
CA VAL A 251 -7.36 4.47 -4.92
C VAL A 251 -7.41 5.30 -6.21
N LYS A 252 -8.21 4.86 -7.18
CA LYS A 252 -8.59 5.70 -8.32
C LYS A 252 -9.95 6.30 -8.07
N ILE A 253 -10.03 7.62 -8.05
CA ILE A 253 -11.29 8.35 -7.90
C ILE A 253 -11.67 8.92 -9.26
N VAL A 254 -12.89 8.61 -9.70
CA VAL A 254 -13.44 9.09 -10.97
C VAL A 254 -14.75 9.82 -10.76
N GLN A 255 -14.99 10.83 -11.59
CA GLN A 255 -16.29 11.46 -11.72
C GLN A 255 -17.24 10.59 -12.56
N LYS A 256 -18.47 10.39 -12.05
CA LYS A 256 -19.59 9.86 -12.84
C LYS A 256 -20.79 10.79 -12.72
N GLY A 257 -20.94 11.70 -13.68
CA GLY A 257 -21.94 12.76 -13.60
C GLY A 257 -21.66 13.69 -12.42
N ASP A 258 -22.56 13.73 -11.43
CA ASP A 258 -22.42 14.54 -10.21
C ASP A 258 -21.88 13.73 -9.01
N GLN A 259 -21.53 12.46 -9.21
CA GLN A 259 -21.05 11.55 -8.17
C GLN A 259 -19.53 11.32 -8.28
N LEU A 260 -18.92 10.89 -7.17
CA LEU A 260 -17.60 10.26 -7.17
C LEU A 260 -17.73 8.77 -7.04
N VAL A 261 -16.87 8.03 -7.72
CA VAL A 261 -16.71 6.58 -7.54
C VAL A 261 -15.26 6.29 -7.24
N PHE A 262 -15.01 5.61 -6.12
CA PHE A 262 -13.67 5.22 -5.69
C PHE A 262 -13.46 3.77 -6.11
N TYR A 263 -12.31 3.46 -6.68
CA TYR A 263 -11.86 2.11 -6.98
C TYR A 263 -10.62 1.83 -6.15
N GLU A 264 -10.68 0.84 -5.29
CA GLU A 264 -9.65 0.60 -4.27
C GLU A 264 -8.89 -0.69 -4.55
N LYS A 265 -7.57 -0.58 -4.71
CA LYS A 265 -6.65 -1.71 -4.77
C LYS A 265 -5.84 -1.77 -3.49
N TRP A 266 -5.92 -2.89 -2.79
CA TRP A 266 -5.14 -3.14 -1.58
C TRP A 266 -3.66 -3.31 -1.91
N CYS A 267 -2.82 -2.58 -1.18
CA CYS A 267 -1.37 -2.61 -1.32
C CYS A 267 -0.70 -3.37 -0.17
N SER A 268 -1.16 -3.19 1.07
CA SER A 268 -0.64 -3.95 2.21
C SER A 268 -1.62 -3.88 3.38
N ILE A 269 -1.63 -4.92 4.19
CA ILE A 269 -2.39 -5.01 5.44
C ILE A 269 -1.39 -5.33 6.55
N GLU A 270 -1.34 -4.49 7.58
CA GLU A 270 -0.51 -4.72 8.76
C GLU A 270 -1.38 -4.76 10.00
N LEU A 271 -1.38 -5.90 10.68
CA LEU A 271 -2.07 -6.07 11.95
C LEU A 271 -1.08 -5.80 13.08
N LYS A 272 -1.49 -4.97 14.04
CA LYS A 272 -0.72 -4.69 15.27
C LYS A 272 -1.67 -4.80 16.44
N ASN A 273 -1.27 -5.53 17.49
CA ASN A 273 -2.05 -5.48 18.71
C ASN A 273 -1.61 -4.31 19.56
N PHE A 274 -2.51 -3.88 20.43
CA PHE A 274 -2.25 -2.79 21.33
C PHE A 274 -3.09 -2.96 22.60
N ASN A 275 -2.82 -2.09 23.56
CA ASN A 275 -3.68 -1.84 24.71
C ASN A 275 -3.79 -0.31 24.84
N ASP A 276 -4.97 0.20 25.16
CA ASP A 276 -5.19 1.63 25.44
C ASP A 276 -4.19 2.19 26.47
N GLU A 277 -3.78 1.40 27.46
CA GLU A 277 -2.80 1.79 28.47
C GLU A 277 -1.34 1.70 27.99
N ASN A 278 -1.07 0.86 26.98
CA ASN A 278 0.26 0.64 26.43
C ASN A 278 0.18 0.32 24.93
N PRO A 279 0.28 1.33 24.04
CA PRO A 279 0.20 1.12 22.60
C PRO A 279 1.39 0.30 22.06
N ASN A 280 2.48 0.17 22.82
CA ASN A 280 3.64 -0.67 22.48
C ASN A 280 3.61 -2.01 23.23
N TRP A 281 2.43 -2.51 23.56
CA TRP A 281 2.28 -3.81 24.20
C TRP A 281 2.92 -4.90 23.33
N GLN A 282 3.76 -5.73 23.94
CA GLN A 282 4.44 -6.80 23.20
C GLN A 282 3.45 -7.91 22.85
N ASP A 283 3.38 -8.20 21.55
CA ASP A 283 2.54 -9.23 20.98
C ASP A 283 2.93 -10.62 21.51
N ILE A 284 2.09 -11.19 22.38
CA ILE A 284 2.23 -12.61 22.76
C ILE A 284 2.00 -13.49 21.53
N ALA A 285 1.00 -13.13 20.71
CA ALA A 285 0.76 -13.68 19.39
C ALA A 285 0.17 -12.61 18.48
N TRP A 286 0.53 -12.62 17.20
CA TRP A 286 0.01 -11.69 16.20
C TRP A 286 -0.19 -12.38 14.86
N MET A 287 -1.04 -11.79 14.05
CA MET A 287 -1.34 -12.26 12.71
C MET A 287 -0.54 -11.46 11.69
N VAL A 288 0.08 -12.17 10.76
CA VAL A 288 0.79 -11.62 9.61
C VAL A 288 -0.03 -11.96 8.37
N THR A 289 -0.42 -10.93 7.63
CA THR A 289 -1.15 -11.07 6.38
C THR A 289 -0.16 -11.14 5.22
N PRO A 290 -0.03 -12.27 4.50
CA PRO A 290 0.87 -12.41 3.37
C PRO A 290 0.49 -11.46 2.21
N GLU A 291 1.45 -11.11 1.36
CA GLU A 291 1.17 -10.30 0.17
C GLU A 291 0.15 -10.95 -0.77
N GLN A 292 0.18 -12.28 -0.88
CA GLN A 292 -0.77 -13.06 -1.68
C GLN A 292 -2.22 -12.86 -1.21
N TYR A 293 -2.44 -12.64 0.09
CA TYR A 293 -3.75 -12.29 0.63
C TYR A 293 -4.23 -10.95 0.05
N SER A 294 -3.45 -9.88 0.20
CA SER A 294 -3.88 -8.55 -0.28
C SER A 294 -3.92 -8.44 -1.81
N ASP A 295 -3.17 -9.27 -2.53
CA ASP A 295 -3.22 -9.32 -4.00
C ASP A 295 -4.55 -9.80 -4.54
N ASN A 296 -5.19 -10.70 -3.81
CA ASN A 296 -6.40 -11.37 -4.22
C ASN A 296 -7.67 -10.77 -3.61
N ILE A 297 -7.56 -9.65 -2.89
CA ILE A 297 -8.72 -8.84 -2.52
C ILE A 297 -9.25 -8.14 -3.80
N PRO A 298 -10.55 -8.30 -4.13
CA PRO A 298 -11.14 -7.65 -5.30
C PRO A 298 -11.06 -6.12 -5.22
N ILE A 299 -11.27 -5.44 -6.36
CA ILE A 299 -11.42 -3.98 -6.34
C ILE A 299 -12.70 -3.62 -5.62
N ASN A 300 -12.56 -2.92 -4.50
CA ASN A 300 -13.67 -2.37 -3.76
C ASN A 300 -14.15 -1.07 -4.39
N THR A 301 -15.44 -0.79 -4.25
CA THR A 301 -16.06 0.41 -4.80
C THR A 301 -16.83 1.17 -3.74
N HIS A 302 -16.55 2.47 -3.62
CA HIS A 302 -17.36 3.42 -2.88
C HIS A 302 -17.98 4.45 -3.82
N ARG A 303 -19.09 5.05 -3.40
CA ARG A 303 -19.74 6.16 -4.08
C ARG A 303 -19.98 7.32 -3.13
N VAL A 304 -19.72 8.53 -3.59
CA VAL A 304 -20.15 9.78 -2.92
C VAL A 304 -21.25 10.39 -3.77
N MET A 305 -22.46 10.43 -3.21
CA MET A 305 -23.65 10.92 -3.91
C MET A 305 -23.78 12.44 -3.85
N LEU A 306 -23.33 13.04 -2.75
CA LEU A 306 -23.39 14.48 -2.50
C LEU A 306 -21.96 15.02 -2.44
N VAL A 307 -21.48 15.51 -3.58
CA VAL A 307 -20.10 15.98 -3.73
C VAL A 307 -20.06 17.49 -3.54
N PRO A 308 -19.51 18.01 -2.43
CA PRO A 308 -19.36 19.45 -2.22
C PRO A 308 -18.27 20.04 -3.13
N GLU A 309 -18.10 21.35 -3.11
CA GLU A 309 -16.87 21.97 -3.63
C GLU A 309 -15.66 21.53 -2.82
N MET A 310 -14.54 21.28 -3.51
CA MET A 310 -13.27 20.90 -2.87
C MET A 310 -12.62 22.12 -2.24
N VAL A 311 -13.01 22.40 -1.00
CA VAL A 311 -12.46 23.48 -0.18
C VAL A 311 -12.12 22.93 1.22
N PRO A 312 -11.11 23.49 1.91
CA PRO A 312 -10.79 23.10 3.28
C PRO A 312 -12.01 23.13 4.20
N GLY A 313 -12.22 22.05 4.96
CA GLY A 313 -13.35 21.85 5.86
C GLY A 313 -14.63 21.32 5.20
N ALA A 314 -14.64 21.10 3.88
CA ALA A 314 -15.74 20.42 3.22
C ALA A 314 -15.89 18.99 3.75
N LYS A 315 -17.15 18.55 3.91
CA LYS A 315 -17.47 17.21 4.43
C LYS A 315 -18.30 16.43 3.43
N MET A 316 -18.02 15.13 3.32
CA MET A 316 -18.81 14.20 2.51
C MET A 316 -18.77 12.80 3.11
N GLU A 317 -19.69 11.94 2.69
CA GLU A 317 -19.74 10.53 3.12
C GLU A 317 -19.81 9.61 1.91
N THR A 318 -19.19 8.44 2.02
CA THR A 318 -19.39 7.37 1.05
C THR A 318 -20.66 6.57 1.36
N ASP A 319 -21.10 5.75 0.41
CA ASP A 319 -21.92 4.58 0.72
C ASP A 319 -21.12 3.54 1.53
N ILE A 320 -21.83 2.50 1.97
CA ILE A 320 -21.22 1.32 2.59
C ILE A 320 -20.63 0.47 1.47
N MET A 321 -19.34 0.16 1.58
CA MET A 321 -18.74 -0.91 0.80
C MET A 321 -18.74 -2.18 1.62
N LEU A 322 -19.13 -3.28 0.99
CA LEU A 322 -19.19 -4.61 1.58
C LEU A 322 -18.28 -5.54 0.80
N GLU A 323 -17.43 -6.25 1.52
CA GLU A 323 -16.42 -7.15 0.99
C GLU A 323 -16.55 -8.53 1.65
N ILE A 324 -16.50 -9.58 0.83
CA ILE A 324 -16.42 -10.97 1.28
C ILE A 324 -15.06 -11.52 0.89
N ARG A 325 -14.39 -12.19 1.84
CA ARG A 325 -13.10 -12.85 1.64
C ARG A 325 -13.21 -14.33 1.94
N GLY A 326 -12.57 -15.17 1.11
CA GLY A 326 -12.50 -16.62 1.26
C GLY A 326 -13.82 -17.35 1.00
N ALA A 327 -14.87 -16.64 0.60
CA ALA A 327 -16.19 -17.21 0.35
C ALA A 327 -16.93 -16.49 -0.78
N VAL A 328 -17.90 -17.21 -1.38
CA VAL A 328 -18.86 -16.67 -2.34
C VAL A 328 -20.25 -16.80 -1.74
N LEU A 329 -20.94 -15.67 -1.55
CA LEU A 329 -22.30 -15.61 -1.01
C LEU A 329 -23.27 -15.12 -2.08
N GLU A 330 -24.49 -15.66 -2.09
CA GLU A 330 -25.54 -15.21 -3.00
C GLU A 330 -26.08 -13.84 -2.57
N ASN A 331 -26.31 -13.68 -1.27
CA ASN A 331 -26.60 -12.40 -0.63
C ASN A 331 -25.50 -12.06 0.41
N PRO A 332 -24.47 -11.31 -0.01
CA PRO A 332 -23.38 -10.90 0.86
C PRO A 332 -23.80 -10.15 2.13
N GLU A 333 -24.97 -9.50 2.17
CA GLU A 333 -25.42 -8.73 3.33
C GLU A 333 -26.02 -9.61 4.43
N THR A 334 -26.73 -10.69 4.06
CA THR A 334 -27.58 -11.44 5.00
C THR A 334 -27.24 -12.91 5.15
N ASP A 335 -26.57 -13.53 4.17
CA ASP A 335 -26.25 -14.95 4.25
C ASP A 335 -25.27 -15.23 5.40
N PRO A 336 -25.38 -16.31 6.18
CA PRO A 336 -24.37 -16.61 7.19
C PRO A 336 -23.03 -16.94 6.53
N LEU A 337 -21.92 -16.47 7.11
CA LEU A 337 -20.60 -16.92 6.67
C LEU A 337 -20.43 -18.44 6.90
N PRO A 338 -19.75 -19.16 5.99
CA PRO A 338 -19.30 -20.52 6.27
C PRO A 338 -18.46 -20.59 7.56
N SER A 339 -18.41 -21.75 8.19
CA SER A 339 -17.67 -21.96 9.44
C SER A 339 -16.96 -23.31 9.45
N HIS A 340 -16.04 -23.51 10.39
CA HIS A 340 -15.31 -24.77 10.54
C HIS A 340 -16.20 -25.98 10.86
N TYR A 341 -17.45 -25.76 11.27
CA TYR A 341 -18.44 -26.82 11.49
C TYR A 341 -18.88 -27.52 10.19
N ASN A 342 -18.65 -26.89 9.02
CA ASN A 342 -18.92 -27.46 7.71
C ASN A 342 -17.86 -27.03 6.68
N ILE A 343 -16.67 -27.62 6.74
CA ILE A 343 -15.55 -27.29 5.84
C ILE A 343 -15.83 -27.64 4.36
N GLU A 344 -16.79 -28.54 4.11
CA GLU A 344 -17.21 -28.94 2.76
C GLU A 344 -18.27 -27.99 2.17
N ASP A 345 -18.56 -26.86 2.84
CA ASP A 345 -19.46 -25.84 2.33
C ASP A 345 -18.93 -25.30 0.99
N PRO A 346 -19.67 -25.49 -0.12
CA PRO A 346 -19.18 -25.15 -1.47
C PRO A 346 -19.02 -23.64 -1.68
N ARG A 347 -19.50 -22.81 -0.73
CA ARG A 347 -19.29 -21.37 -0.73
C ARG A 347 -17.86 -21.01 -0.36
N ILE A 348 -17.13 -21.87 0.33
CA ILE A 348 -15.73 -21.63 0.69
C ILE A 348 -14.87 -21.81 -0.56
N VAL A 349 -14.01 -20.83 -0.84
CA VAL A 349 -13.13 -20.83 -2.02
C VAL A 349 -11.70 -20.50 -1.61
N ASP A 350 -10.74 -21.06 -2.33
CA ASP A 350 -9.32 -20.65 -2.29
C ASP A 350 -9.19 -19.33 -3.06
N GLN A 351 -9.44 -18.21 -2.36
CA GLN A 351 -9.48 -16.91 -3.02
C GLN A 351 -8.07 -16.37 -3.31
N ASP A 352 -7.10 -16.65 -2.43
CA ASP A 352 -5.71 -16.23 -2.59
C ASP A 352 -4.85 -17.18 -3.42
N ARG A 353 -5.42 -18.32 -3.84
CA ARG A 353 -4.86 -19.27 -4.82
C ARG A 353 -3.58 -19.95 -4.33
N ASP A 354 -3.50 -20.25 -3.05
CA ASP A 354 -2.36 -20.95 -2.43
C ASP A 354 -2.59 -22.46 -2.25
N GLY A 355 -3.74 -22.96 -2.72
CA GLY A 355 -4.17 -24.34 -2.57
C GLY A 355 -4.89 -24.64 -1.26
N LYS A 356 -5.22 -23.61 -0.46
CA LYS A 356 -5.96 -23.72 0.80
C LYS A 356 -7.32 -23.04 0.66
N LEU A 357 -8.33 -23.64 1.28
CA LEU A 357 -9.67 -23.06 1.28
C LEU A 357 -9.71 -21.83 2.19
N GLY A 358 -10.38 -20.76 1.75
CA GLY A 358 -10.49 -19.50 2.47
C GLY A 358 -9.45 -18.48 1.99
N MET A 359 -8.98 -17.70 2.95
CA MET A 359 -7.80 -16.85 2.80
C MET A 359 -6.77 -17.22 3.87
N THR A 360 -5.49 -17.19 3.52
CA THR A 360 -4.42 -17.61 4.42
C THR A 360 -3.80 -16.44 5.18
N ASN A 361 -3.79 -16.54 6.51
CA ASN A 361 -3.00 -15.70 7.40
C ASN A 361 -1.97 -16.53 8.16
N ILE A 362 -0.89 -15.90 8.61
CA ILE A 362 0.17 -16.55 9.39
C ILE A 362 0.08 -16.07 10.84
N MET A 363 -0.13 -16.98 11.77
CA MET A 363 -0.01 -16.70 13.20
C MET A 363 1.47 -16.80 13.61
N SER A 364 1.95 -15.80 14.34
CA SER A 364 3.32 -15.70 14.84
C SER A 364 3.34 -15.35 16.32
N GLY A 365 4.41 -15.72 17.03
CA GLY A 365 4.57 -15.53 18.48
C GLY A 365 4.53 -16.86 19.24
N VAL A 366 3.80 -16.90 20.36
CA VAL A 366 3.60 -18.16 21.13
C VAL A 366 2.60 -19.09 20.46
N LEU A 367 1.71 -18.54 19.64
CA LEU A 367 0.87 -19.28 18.70
C LEU A 367 1.56 -19.17 17.35
N THR A 368 1.85 -20.31 16.71
CA THR A 368 2.55 -20.34 15.43
C THR A 368 1.85 -21.31 14.50
N GLY A 369 1.56 -20.87 13.29
CA GLY A 369 0.90 -21.68 12.29
C GLY A 369 0.22 -20.87 11.21
N GLU A 370 -0.48 -21.55 10.31
CA GLU A 370 -1.35 -20.94 9.31
C GLU A 370 -2.79 -21.00 9.81
N VAL A 371 -3.55 -19.95 9.55
CA VAL A 371 -4.98 -19.85 9.85
C VAL A 371 -5.69 -19.51 8.54
N TYR A 372 -6.72 -20.28 8.23
CA TYR A 372 -7.52 -20.10 7.02
C TYR A 372 -8.88 -19.54 7.43
N ASN A 373 -9.21 -18.34 6.96
CA ASN A 373 -10.41 -17.63 7.37
C ASN A 373 -11.33 -17.28 6.19
N VAL A 374 -12.61 -17.19 6.51
CA VAL A 374 -13.59 -16.46 5.69
C VAL A 374 -14.02 -15.23 6.46
N GLN A 375 -14.25 -14.14 5.75
CA GLN A 375 -14.53 -12.84 6.36
C GLN A 375 -15.61 -12.10 5.59
N ARG A 376 -16.50 -11.43 6.32
CA ARG A 376 -17.34 -10.35 5.82
C ARG A 376 -16.85 -9.08 6.47
N TRP A 377 -16.55 -8.07 5.67
CA TRP A 377 -16.08 -6.79 6.15
C TRP A 377 -16.84 -5.68 5.43
N TRP A 378 -17.13 -4.59 6.14
CA TRP A 378 -17.72 -3.41 5.54
C TRP A 378 -17.15 -2.13 6.14
N VAL A 379 -17.14 -1.07 5.34
CA VAL A 379 -16.68 0.26 5.77
C VAL A 379 -17.49 1.38 5.13
N LYS A 380 -17.57 2.50 5.84
CA LYS A 380 -18.10 3.78 5.37
C LYS A 380 -17.18 4.90 5.84
N TYR A 381 -16.77 5.78 4.93
CA TYR A 381 -15.91 6.92 5.24
C TYR A 381 -16.73 8.18 5.54
N SER A 382 -16.36 8.86 6.64
CA SER A 382 -16.81 10.23 6.94
C SER A 382 -15.66 11.19 6.63
N ILE A 383 -15.68 11.77 5.43
CA ILE A 383 -14.54 12.47 4.83
C ILE A 383 -14.57 13.95 5.22
N ASN A 384 -13.41 14.47 5.64
CA ASN A 384 -13.13 15.88 5.82
C ASN A 384 -11.96 16.30 4.90
N VAL A 385 -12.22 17.26 4.02
CA VAL A 385 -11.21 17.82 3.12
C VAL A 385 -10.30 18.75 3.90
N VAL A 386 -8.99 18.47 3.94
CA VAL A 386 -7.99 19.35 4.56
C VAL A 386 -7.53 20.38 3.54
N ASP A 387 -7.15 19.92 2.35
CA ASP A 387 -6.84 20.74 1.18
C ASP A 387 -7.11 19.96 -0.14
N ASP A 388 -6.54 20.40 -1.26
CA ASP A 388 -6.71 19.79 -2.58
C ASP A 388 -6.01 18.42 -2.75
N ARG A 389 -5.11 18.06 -1.83
CA ARG A 389 -4.33 16.81 -1.84
C ARG A 389 -4.52 15.95 -0.60
N HIS A 390 -5.03 16.49 0.49
CA HIS A 390 -5.09 15.82 1.78
C HIS A 390 -6.53 15.71 2.28
N TRP A 391 -6.98 14.49 2.51
CA TRP A 391 -8.22 14.22 3.25
C TRP A 391 -7.94 13.40 4.49
N GLN A 392 -8.85 13.50 5.44
CA GLN A 392 -8.86 12.63 6.61
C GLN A 392 -10.29 12.43 7.09
N GLY A 393 -10.48 11.49 7.99
CA GLY A 393 -11.73 11.38 8.70
C GLY A 393 -11.87 10.10 9.48
N LEU A 394 -13.01 9.98 10.14
CA LEU A 394 -13.38 8.77 10.86
C LEU A 394 -14.02 7.77 9.90
N LEU A 395 -13.99 6.50 10.30
CA LEU A 395 -14.67 5.44 9.59
C LEU A 395 -15.64 4.69 10.50
N ASP A 396 -16.76 4.31 9.91
CA ASP A 396 -17.65 3.30 10.49
C ASP A 396 -17.40 1.99 9.78
N HIS A 397 -17.31 0.90 10.54
CA HIS A 397 -16.91 -0.38 10.02
C HIS A 397 -17.46 -1.51 10.87
N GLY A 398 -17.50 -2.69 10.26
CA GLY A 398 -17.77 -3.94 10.94
C GLY A 398 -17.08 -5.09 10.26
N SER A 399 -16.79 -6.13 11.04
CA SER A 399 -16.19 -7.36 10.57
C SER A 399 -16.85 -8.55 11.24
N GLU A 400 -17.12 -9.58 10.45
CA GLU A 400 -17.46 -10.93 10.89
C GLU A 400 -16.38 -11.84 10.30
N GLN A 401 -15.81 -12.74 11.09
CA GLN A 401 -14.75 -13.63 10.64
C GLN A 401 -14.93 -15.00 11.27
N ASN A 402 -14.82 -16.04 10.45
CA ASN A 402 -14.76 -17.42 10.92
C ASN A 402 -13.41 -18.02 10.50
N ILE A 403 -12.70 -18.61 11.46
CA ILE A 403 -11.59 -19.52 11.18
C ILE A 403 -12.22 -20.82 10.71
N ILE A 404 -12.00 -21.20 9.45
CA ILE A 404 -12.57 -22.42 8.87
C ILE A 404 -11.63 -23.62 9.01
N ASP A 405 -10.33 -23.37 8.98
CA ASP A 405 -9.31 -24.39 9.21
C ASP A 405 -7.98 -23.73 9.66
N ALA A 406 -7.02 -24.52 10.15
CA ALA A 406 -5.69 -24.06 10.51
C ALA A 406 -4.66 -25.20 10.58
N ASN A 407 -3.37 -24.83 10.53
CA ASN A 407 -2.24 -25.72 10.78
C ASN A 407 -1.27 -25.09 11.80
N PRO A 408 -1.24 -25.56 13.06
CA PRO A 408 -1.93 -26.74 13.60
C PRO A 408 -3.43 -26.51 13.85
N LYS A 409 -4.21 -27.60 13.87
CA LYS A 409 -5.67 -27.58 14.13
C LYS A 409 -6.06 -26.96 15.47
N SER A 410 -5.14 -26.84 16.43
CA SER A 410 -5.37 -26.13 17.70
C SER A 410 -5.60 -24.62 17.54
N LEU A 411 -5.34 -24.07 16.35
CA LEU A 411 -5.64 -22.68 16.01
C LEU A 411 -7.04 -22.49 15.40
N VAL A 412 -7.87 -23.54 15.34
CA VAL A 412 -9.28 -23.43 15.01
C VAL A 412 -10.08 -23.17 16.29
N TYR A 413 -10.63 -21.98 16.41
CA TYR A 413 -11.47 -21.55 17.53
C TYR A 413 -12.45 -20.47 17.06
N ASP A 414 -13.57 -20.36 17.76
CA ASP A 414 -14.55 -19.31 17.51
C ASP A 414 -14.07 -18.00 18.17
N THR A 415 -14.22 -16.90 17.43
CA THR A 415 -13.95 -15.56 17.92
C THR A 415 -15.11 -14.64 17.62
N ASP A 416 -15.31 -13.65 18.49
CA ASP A 416 -16.19 -12.53 18.21
C ASP A 416 -15.34 -11.29 17.95
N CYS A 417 -15.58 -10.63 16.82
CA CYS A 417 -14.92 -9.38 16.47
C CYS A 417 -15.92 -8.23 16.69
N ILE A 418 -15.62 -7.34 17.63
CA ILE A 418 -16.43 -6.14 17.88
C ILE A 418 -15.61 -4.89 17.58
N LYS A 419 -16.28 -3.81 17.16
CA LYS A 419 -15.65 -2.51 16.97
C LYS A 419 -14.99 -2.05 18.27
N HIS A 420 -13.78 -1.51 18.18
CA HIS A 420 -13.09 -0.99 19.36
C HIS A 420 -13.92 0.15 20.01
N PRO A 421 -14.04 0.22 21.35
CA PRO A 421 -14.88 1.22 22.01
C PRO A 421 -14.46 2.67 21.74
N ASN A 422 -13.15 2.93 21.61
CA ASN A 422 -12.64 4.23 21.24
C ASN A 422 -12.58 4.37 19.70
N GLN A 423 -13.49 5.20 19.17
CA GLN A 423 -13.64 5.43 17.73
C GLN A 423 -12.44 6.13 17.10
N ASN A 424 -11.60 6.83 17.87
CA ASN A 424 -10.43 7.52 17.34
C ASN A 424 -9.30 6.56 16.91
N HIS A 425 -9.41 5.26 17.22
CA HIS A 425 -8.53 4.24 16.62
C HIS A 425 -9.03 3.77 15.25
N SER A 426 -10.15 4.29 14.74
CA SER A 426 -10.74 3.89 13.47
C SER A 426 -10.88 5.12 12.57
N TYR A 427 -9.91 5.34 11.70
CA TYR A 427 -9.82 6.54 10.87
C TYR A 427 -9.09 6.26 9.55
N PHE A 428 -9.15 7.21 8.62
CA PHE A 428 -8.37 7.15 7.39
C PHE A 428 -7.72 8.50 7.08
N ARG A 429 -6.66 8.44 6.28
CA ARG A 429 -5.99 9.58 5.63
C ARG A 429 -5.79 9.26 4.16
N ALA A 430 -5.98 10.26 3.31
CA ALA A 430 -5.82 10.15 1.87
C ALA A 430 -4.88 11.25 1.37
N LEU A 431 -3.94 10.87 0.50
CA LEU A 431 -2.97 11.75 -0.17
C LEU A 431 -3.18 11.64 -1.67
N LYS A 432 -3.40 12.75 -2.37
CA LYS A 432 -3.45 12.77 -3.83
C LYS A 432 -2.04 12.66 -4.38
N LEU A 433 -1.81 11.59 -5.13
CA LEU A 433 -0.52 11.25 -5.71
C LEU A 433 -0.43 11.67 -7.18
N CYS A 434 -1.56 11.86 -7.85
CA CYS A 434 -1.60 12.18 -9.27
C CYS A 434 -2.96 12.78 -9.69
N GLU A 435 -2.91 13.76 -10.60
CA GLU A 435 -4.07 14.43 -11.17
C GLU A 435 -4.58 13.76 -12.47
N PRO A 436 -5.84 13.97 -12.89
CA PRO A 436 -6.39 13.36 -14.09
C PRO A 436 -5.75 13.79 -15.42
N ASP A 437 -5.19 15.00 -15.46
CA ASP A 437 -4.59 15.64 -16.63
C ASP A 437 -3.07 15.41 -16.73
N GLU A 438 -2.50 14.64 -15.81
CA GLU A 438 -1.06 14.34 -15.75
C GLU A 438 -0.78 12.87 -16.09
N PRO A 439 0.35 12.56 -16.75
CA PRO A 439 0.82 11.18 -16.88
C PRO A 439 1.00 10.53 -15.50
N CYS A 440 0.32 9.41 -15.29
CA CYS A 440 0.11 8.87 -13.95
C CYS A 440 0.72 7.47 -13.78
N ALA A 441 1.93 7.41 -13.24
CA ALA A 441 2.65 6.15 -13.01
C ALA A 441 2.60 5.64 -11.57
N VAL A 442 1.70 6.18 -10.75
CA VAL A 442 1.55 5.83 -9.33
C VAL A 442 1.09 4.38 -9.15
N SER A 443 1.76 3.67 -8.26
CA SER A 443 1.61 2.25 -7.95
C SER A 443 1.42 2.02 -6.45
N CYS A 444 1.21 0.76 -6.06
CA CYS A 444 1.20 0.39 -4.65
C CYS A 444 2.55 0.63 -3.97
N SER A 445 3.67 0.55 -4.69
CA SER A 445 4.99 0.82 -4.12
C SER A 445 5.12 2.26 -3.65
N ASP A 446 4.51 3.22 -4.35
CA ASP A 446 4.54 4.64 -3.98
C ASP A 446 3.71 4.89 -2.72
N VAL A 447 2.52 4.28 -2.61
CA VAL A 447 1.69 4.34 -1.39
C VAL A 447 2.48 3.82 -0.18
N LEU A 448 3.13 2.66 -0.32
CA LEU A 448 3.91 2.05 0.76
C LEU A 448 5.18 2.85 1.09
N TYR A 449 5.77 3.51 0.09
CA TYR A 449 6.89 4.41 0.28
C TYR A 449 6.52 5.58 1.20
N HIS A 450 5.44 6.30 0.89
CA HIS A 450 4.93 7.37 1.76
C HIS A 450 4.62 6.85 3.16
N ALA A 451 3.88 5.75 3.25
CA ALA A 451 3.44 5.19 4.53
C ALA A 451 4.57 4.74 5.46
N LYS A 452 5.65 4.16 4.90
CA LYS A 452 6.65 3.44 5.70
C LYS A 452 8.02 4.13 5.75
N LYS A 453 8.30 5.04 4.82
CA LYS A 453 9.65 5.58 4.61
C LYS A 453 9.72 7.10 4.69
N VAL A 454 8.64 7.80 4.38
CA VAL A 454 8.58 9.26 4.50
C VAL A 454 8.12 9.62 5.91
N LYS A 455 9.06 9.99 6.77
CA LYS A 455 8.75 10.41 8.14
C LYS A 455 7.87 11.66 8.12
N GLY A 456 6.78 11.64 8.86
CA GLY A 456 5.78 12.70 8.92
C GLY A 456 4.76 12.66 7.78
N SER A 457 4.86 11.68 6.87
CA SER A 457 3.94 11.58 5.73
C SER A 457 2.49 11.55 6.16
N TRP A 458 1.63 12.11 5.32
CA TRP A 458 0.19 12.00 5.46
C TRP A 458 -0.31 10.55 5.47
N LEU A 459 0.43 9.60 4.92
CA LEU A 459 0.10 8.17 4.95
C LEU A 459 0.81 7.38 6.06
N GLU A 460 1.69 8.01 6.83
CA GLU A 460 2.36 7.36 7.98
C GLU A 460 1.33 7.01 9.04
N PHE A 461 1.30 5.77 9.53
CA PHE A 461 0.38 5.34 10.59
C PHE A 461 0.60 6.08 11.91
N GLU A 462 -0.50 6.48 12.56
CA GLU A 462 -0.53 6.98 13.93
C GLU A 462 -1.55 6.21 14.76
N TRP A 463 -1.26 5.99 16.05
CA TRP A 463 -2.13 5.19 16.92
C TRP A 463 -3.55 5.75 17.11
N LEU A 464 -3.66 7.07 17.05
CA LEU A 464 -4.89 7.80 17.29
C LEU A 464 -5.12 8.81 16.16
N TYR A 465 -6.39 9.00 15.83
CA TYR A 465 -6.83 10.09 14.98
C TYR A 465 -6.55 11.44 15.63
N ASP A 466 -5.86 12.31 14.90
CA ASP A 466 -5.68 13.73 15.24
C ASP A 466 -6.36 14.59 14.16
N GLU A 467 -7.50 15.18 14.51
CA GLU A 467 -8.23 16.08 13.60
C GLU A 467 -7.44 17.35 13.25
N ASN A 468 -6.43 17.70 14.05
CA ASN A 468 -5.61 18.90 13.88
C ASN A 468 -4.29 18.63 13.16
N LYS A 469 -4.04 17.38 12.72
CA LYS A 469 -2.85 17.05 11.94
C LYS A 469 -2.78 17.95 10.71
N LYS A 470 -1.62 18.54 10.49
CA LYS A 470 -1.34 19.38 9.33
C LYS A 470 -0.50 18.61 8.33
N PRO A 471 -0.74 18.78 7.02
CA PRO A 471 0.17 18.30 5.99
C PRO A 471 1.58 18.86 6.22
N LEU A 472 2.59 18.11 5.79
CA LEU A 472 3.91 18.70 5.64
C LEU A 472 3.82 19.77 4.54
N GLU A 473 4.55 20.88 4.70
CA GLU A 473 4.49 21.99 3.73
C GLU A 473 4.93 21.57 2.31
N ASN A 474 5.53 20.38 2.16
CA ASN A 474 6.23 19.91 0.97
C ASN A 474 5.78 18.51 0.50
N GLU A 475 4.55 18.07 0.81
CA GLU A 475 4.02 16.74 0.43
C GLU A 475 3.05 16.77 -0.77
#